data_AF-A0A643ARY2-F1
#
_entry.id   AF-A0A643ARY2-F1
#
_cell.length_a   1.000
_cell.length_b   1.000
_cell.length_c   1.000
_cell.angle_alpha   90.00
_cell.angle_beta   90.00
_cell.angle_gamma   90.00
#
_symmetry.space_group_name_H-M   'P 1'
#
loop_
_entity.id
_entity.type
_entity.pdbx_description
1 polymer ?
#
loop_
_entity_poly.entity_id
_entity_poly.type
_entity_poly.pdbx_seq_one_letter_code
_entity_poly.pdbx_strand_id
1 'polypeptide(L)'
;VTHFLFNCFLVFYQQIKVVKFSYMWTINNFSFCREEMGEVIKSSTFSSGANDKLKWCLRVNPKGLDEESKDYLSLYLLLVSCPKSEVRAKFKFSILNAKGEETKAMESQRAYRFVQGKDWGFKKFIRRDFLLDEANGLLPDDKLTLFCEQFPDLMGISRRNCIVSRMVSEKNPQVEWCCTNVIYRPQEGIR
;
A
#
# COMPACT_ATOMS: atom_id res chain seq x y z
N VAL A 1 33.75 -48.41 9.61
CA VAL A 1 34.49 -47.26 9.04
C VAL A 1 33.74 -46.80 7.80
N THR A 2 32.55 -46.20 7.91
CA THR A 2 32.35 -44.75 8.10
C THR A 2 33.36 -43.89 7.35
N HIS A 3 33.04 -43.51 6.11
CA HIS A 3 32.92 -42.09 5.76
C HIS A 3 32.37 -41.93 4.34
N PHE A 4 31.06 -41.67 4.27
CA PHE A 4 30.42 -40.94 3.19
C PHE A 4 31.12 -39.58 3.06
N LEU A 5 31.81 -39.34 1.96
CA LEU A 5 32.31 -38.01 1.62
C LEU A 5 31.15 -37.18 1.05
N PHE A 6 30.62 -36.32 1.93
CA PHE A 6 30.17 -34.96 1.65
C PHE A 6 29.73 -34.67 0.20
N ASN A 7 28.45 -34.89 -0.10
CA ASN A 7 27.81 -34.16 -1.18
C ASN A 7 27.45 -32.77 -0.65
N CYS A 8 28.16 -31.75 -1.14
CA CYS A 8 27.89 -30.35 -0.88
C CYS A 8 26.47 -29.98 -1.32
N PHE A 9 25.55 -29.85 -0.37
CA PHE A 9 24.32 -29.10 -0.54
C PHE A 9 24.65 -27.61 -0.56
N LEU A 10 24.85 -27.04 -1.75
CA LEU A 10 24.82 -25.58 -1.91
C LEU A 10 23.36 -25.11 -1.80
N VAL A 11 22.96 -24.74 -0.58
CA VAL A 11 21.70 -24.01 -0.36
C VAL A 11 21.91 -22.57 -0.84
N PHE A 12 21.39 -22.24 -2.02
CA PHE A 12 21.34 -20.86 -2.48
C PHE A 12 20.14 -20.16 -1.84
N TYR A 13 20.41 -19.22 -0.93
CA TYR A 13 19.40 -18.29 -0.44
C TYR A 13 19.15 -17.21 -1.50
N GLN A 14 18.06 -17.34 -2.26
CA GLN A 14 17.54 -16.20 -3.02
C GLN A 14 16.60 -15.38 -2.13
N GLN A 15 17.08 -14.22 -1.71
CA GLN A 15 16.30 -13.26 -0.95
C GLN A 15 15.31 -12.56 -1.89
N ILE A 16 14.06 -13.03 -1.94
CA ILE A 16 12.99 -12.35 -2.67
C ILE A 16 12.49 -11.17 -1.82
N LYS A 17 13.00 -9.97 -2.11
CA LYS A 17 12.54 -8.72 -1.45
C LYS A 17 11.11 -8.40 -1.92
N VAL A 18 10.09 -8.84 -1.18
CA VAL A 18 8.74 -8.28 -1.34
C VAL A 18 8.74 -6.89 -0.71
N VAL A 19 9.06 -5.89 -1.53
CA VAL A 19 9.02 -4.48 -1.09
C VAL A 19 7.55 -4.08 -1.01
N LYS A 20 6.99 -4.08 0.19
CA LYS A 20 5.77 -3.34 0.46
C LYS A 20 6.14 -1.88 0.62
N PHE A 21 5.36 -1.01 0.00
CA PHE A 21 5.54 0.42 0.12
C PHE A 21 4.36 0.99 0.89
N SER A 22 4.64 1.77 1.94
CA SER A 22 3.59 2.47 2.67
C SER A 22 3.74 3.98 2.63
N TYR A 23 2.60 4.67 2.66
CA TYR A 23 2.51 6.12 2.72
C TYR A 23 1.44 6.51 3.73
N MET A 24 1.79 7.41 4.63
CA MET A 24 0.90 7.98 5.62
C MET A 24 0.64 9.44 5.28
N TRP A 25 -0.62 9.84 5.31
CA TRP A 25 -1.04 11.21 5.05
C TRP A 25 -2.05 11.67 6.09
N THR A 26 -1.69 12.74 6.81
CA THR A 26 -2.57 13.37 7.79
C THR A 26 -3.16 14.66 7.21
N ILE A 27 -4.49 14.76 7.26
CA ILE A 27 -5.26 15.96 6.94
C ILE A 27 -5.70 16.56 8.27
N ASN A 28 -5.22 17.78 8.55
CA ASN A 28 -5.54 18.49 9.79
C ASN A 28 -6.87 19.24 9.66
N ASN A 29 -7.56 19.43 10.78
CA ASN A 29 -8.83 20.16 10.87
C ASN A 29 -9.88 19.58 9.89
N PHE A 30 -10.00 18.26 9.85
CA PHE A 30 -10.77 17.56 8.81
C PHE A 30 -12.26 17.92 8.85
N SER A 31 -12.83 18.14 10.04
CA SER A 31 -14.22 18.59 10.19
C SER A 31 -14.49 19.95 9.53
N PHE A 32 -13.45 20.76 9.31
CA PHE A 32 -13.50 22.07 8.67
C PHE A 32 -13.19 22.06 7.17
N CYS A 33 -13.03 20.89 6.55
CA CYS A 33 -12.85 20.76 5.10
C CYS A 33 -13.97 21.48 4.34
N ARG A 34 -13.58 22.47 3.53
CA ARG A 34 -14.52 23.32 2.76
C ARG A 34 -14.89 22.71 1.42
N GLU A 35 -14.17 21.68 0.99
CA GLU A 35 -14.39 20.99 -0.28
C GLU A 35 -15.85 20.57 -0.42
N GLU A 36 -16.45 20.94 -1.54
CA GLU A 36 -17.79 20.49 -1.93
C GLU A 36 -17.77 19.12 -2.61
N MET A 37 -18.95 18.55 -2.85
CA MET A 37 -19.07 17.27 -3.54
C MET A 37 -18.34 17.33 -4.90
N GLY A 38 -17.54 16.31 -5.19
CA GLY A 38 -16.71 16.24 -6.39
C GLY A 38 -15.37 16.98 -6.28
N GLU A 39 -15.21 17.90 -5.33
CA GLU A 39 -13.93 18.57 -5.07
C GLU A 39 -12.93 17.64 -4.36
N VAL A 40 -11.64 17.89 -4.57
CA VAL A 40 -10.57 16.93 -4.29
C VAL A 40 -9.46 17.57 -3.48
N ILE A 41 -9.09 16.93 -2.37
CA ILE A 41 -7.83 17.18 -1.67
C ILE A 41 -6.78 16.19 -2.19
N LYS A 42 -5.57 16.68 -2.49
CA LYS A 42 -4.45 15.85 -2.94
C LYS A 42 -3.35 15.82 -1.90
N SER A 43 -2.77 14.64 -1.67
CA SER A 43 -1.55 14.52 -0.88
C SER A 43 -0.35 15.07 -1.64
N SER A 44 0.75 15.27 -0.92
CA SER A 44 2.07 15.37 -1.55
C SER A 44 2.36 14.12 -2.38
N THR A 45 3.15 14.31 -3.44
CA THR A 45 3.63 13.20 -4.26
C THR A 45 4.63 12.35 -3.48
N PHE A 46 4.52 11.04 -3.58
CA PHE A 46 5.43 10.08 -2.97
C PHE A 46 5.87 9.03 -3.99
N SER A 47 7.00 8.37 -3.74
CA SER A 47 7.60 7.40 -4.67
C SER A 47 7.66 6.04 -4.00
N SER A 48 7.35 4.97 -4.74
CA SER A 48 7.42 3.59 -4.21
C SER A 48 8.84 3.02 -4.32
N GLY A 49 9.58 3.00 -3.20
CA GLY A 49 10.91 2.40 -3.09
C GLY A 49 12.03 3.17 -3.80
N ALA A 50 13.12 2.48 -4.13
CA ALA A 50 14.35 3.05 -4.70
C ALA A 50 14.23 3.65 -6.11
N ASN A 51 13.07 3.52 -6.76
CA ASN A 51 12.83 4.02 -8.11
C ASN A 51 12.08 5.36 -8.02
N ASP A 52 12.83 6.43 -7.86
CA ASP A 52 12.35 7.82 -7.74
C ASP A 52 11.49 8.30 -8.94
N LYS A 53 11.50 7.56 -10.06
CA LYS A 53 10.73 7.89 -11.26
C LYS A 53 9.25 7.52 -11.18
N LEU A 54 8.86 6.60 -10.30
CA LEU A 54 7.45 6.21 -10.14
C LEU A 54 6.80 7.07 -9.05
N LYS A 55 5.94 8.00 -9.46
CA LYS A 55 5.33 9.00 -8.58
C LYS A 55 3.84 8.74 -8.39
N TRP A 56 3.40 8.76 -7.16
CA TRP A 56 2.04 8.51 -6.73
C TRP A 56 1.54 9.66 -5.85
N CYS A 57 0.23 9.86 -5.77
CA CYS A 57 -0.39 10.64 -4.70
C CYS A 57 -1.75 10.05 -4.31
N LEU A 58 -2.25 10.45 -3.14
CA LEU A 58 -3.62 10.14 -2.72
C LEU A 58 -4.55 11.29 -3.11
N ARG A 59 -5.77 10.93 -3.48
CA ARG A 59 -6.88 11.86 -3.73
C ARG A 59 -8.04 11.52 -2.80
N VAL A 60 -8.55 12.54 -2.12
CA VAL A 60 -9.71 12.42 -1.22
C VAL A 60 -10.80 13.35 -1.72
N ASN A 61 -12.04 12.85 -1.77
CA ASN A 61 -13.23 13.67 -1.88
C ASN A 61 -13.96 13.61 -0.52
N PRO A 62 -13.81 14.64 0.35
CA PRO A 62 -14.36 14.60 1.71
C PRO A 62 -15.88 14.49 1.76
N LYS A 63 -16.58 15.02 0.75
CA LYS A 63 -18.04 15.05 0.61
C LYS A 63 -18.54 14.19 -0.57
N GLY A 64 -17.81 13.14 -0.93
CA GLY A 64 -18.15 12.24 -2.03
C GLY A 64 -17.75 12.77 -3.40
N LEU A 65 -17.72 11.87 -4.39
CA LEU A 65 -17.34 12.19 -5.77
C LEU A 65 -18.54 12.68 -6.59
N ASP A 66 -19.71 12.10 -6.35
CA ASP A 66 -20.97 12.42 -6.99
C ASP A 66 -22.14 12.04 -6.06
N GLU A 67 -23.38 12.26 -6.53
CA GLU A 67 -24.59 12.04 -5.75
C GLU A 67 -24.70 10.64 -5.16
N GLU A 68 -24.17 9.62 -5.85
CA GLU A 68 -24.22 8.23 -5.39
C GLU A 68 -23.33 8.01 -4.16
N SER A 69 -22.29 8.83 -3.96
CA SER A 69 -21.35 8.74 -2.85
C SER A 69 -21.30 9.97 -1.95
N LYS A 70 -22.31 10.86 -2.00
CA LYS A 70 -22.39 12.08 -1.18
C LYS A 70 -22.25 11.86 0.34
N ASP A 71 -22.70 10.71 0.82
CA ASP A 71 -22.66 10.34 2.24
C ASP A 71 -21.35 9.63 2.62
N TYR A 72 -20.40 9.54 1.69
CA TYR A 72 -19.14 8.83 1.86
C TYR A 72 -17.95 9.74 1.59
N LEU A 73 -16.85 9.46 2.27
CA LEU A 73 -15.54 9.90 1.82
C LEU A 73 -15.07 8.94 0.71
N SER A 74 -14.66 9.50 -0.42
CA SER A 74 -14.03 8.72 -1.51
C SER A 74 -12.52 8.85 -1.44
N LEU A 75 -11.79 7.76 -1.65
CA LEU A 75 -10.33 7.72 -1.56
C LEU A 75 -9.71 6.94 -2.71
N TYR A 76 -8.72 7.55 -3.37
CA TYR A 76 -8.06 7.00 -4.55
C TYR A 76 -6.55 7.14 -4.48
N LEU A 77 -5.86 6.18 -5.11
CA LEU A 77 -4.45 6.22 -5.43
C LEU A 77 -4.30 6.66 -6.89
N LEU A 78 -3.57 7.75 -7.13
CA LEU A 78 -3.29 8.28 -8.46
C LEU A 78 -1.84 7.99 -8.85
N LEU A 79 -1.64 7.45 -10.06
CA LEU A 79 -0.31 7.39 -10.68
C LEU A 79 0.00 8.74 -11.35
N VAL A 80 0.89 9.52 -10.75
CA VAL A 80 1.26 10.87 -11.20
C VAL A 80 2.27 10.82 -12.35
N SER A 81 3.30 9.97 -12.24
CA SER A 81 4.34 9.83 -13.26
C SER A 81 4.90 8.41 -13.27
N CYS A 82 5.19 7.90 -14.47
CA CYS A 82 5.81 6.59 -14.67
C CYS A 82 6.74 6.64 -15.88
N PRO A 83 7.97 6.08 -15.79
CA PRO A 83 8.86 5.97 -16.95
C PRO A 83 8.44 4.89 -17.95
N LYS A 84 7.51 4.00 -17.57
CA LYS A 84 6.94 2.96 -18.42
C LYS A 84 5.55 3.38 -18.91
N SER A 85 5.01 2.66 -19.88
CA SER A 85 3.64 2.86 -20.36
C SER A 85 2.57 2.58 -19.28
N GLU A 86 2.84 1.62 -18.38
CA GLU A 86 1.92 1.23 -17.31
C GLU A 86 2.63 0.57 -16.12
N VAL A 87 1.93 0.53 -14.98
CA VAL A 87 2.29 -0.26 -13.79
C VAL A 87 1.06 -0.99 -13.27
N ARG A 88 1.26 -2.23 -12.82
CA ARG A 88 0.23 -2.99 -12.11
C ARG A 88 0.52 -2.97 -10.61
N ALA A 89 -0.46 -2.57 -9.82
CA ALA A 89 -0.32 -2.49 -8.37
C ALA A 89 -1.61 -2.93 -7.67
N LYS A 90 -1.45 -3.65 -6.57
CA LYS A 90 -2.50 -3.85 -5.57
C LYS A 90 -2.29 -2.82 -4.46
N PHE A 91 -3.36 -2.31 -3.87
CA PHE A 91 -3.29 -1.33 -2.80
C PHE A 91 -4.29 -1.64 -1.69
N LYS A 92 -3.97 -1.19 -0.48
CA LYS A 92 -4.82 -1.18 0.71
C LYS A 92 -4.85 0.25 1.26
N PHE A 93 -6.03 0.69 1.69
CA PHE A 93 -6.19 1.90 2.48
C PHE A 93 -6.74 1.56 3.86
N SER A 94 -6.32 2.30 4.88
CA SER A 94 -6.84 2.25 6.24
C SER A 94 -6.78 3.63 6.89
N ILE A 95 -7.49 3.78 8.01
CA ILE A 95 -7.44 4.97 8.86
C ILE A 95 -6.68 4.60 10.13
N LEU A 96 -5.72 5.43 10.54
CA LEU A 96 -5.02 5.24 11.81
C LEU A 96 -5.81 5.89 12.94
N ASN A 97 -6.08 5.13 14.00
CA ASN A 97 -6.69 5.66 15.23
C ASN A 97 -5.67 6.43 16.08
N ALA A 98 -6.09 6.95 17.24
CA ALA A 98 -5.23 7.67 18.19
C ALA A 98 -3.99 6.89 18.67
N LYS A 99 -4.03 5.55 18.62
CA LYS A 99 -2.92 4.66 18.99
C LYS A 99 -1.98 4.35 17.81
N GLY A 100 -2.28 4.88 16.62
CA GLY A 100 -1.56 4.56 15.38
C GLY A 100 -1.89 3.17 14.82
N GLU A 101 -2.98 2.55 15.27
CA GLU A 101 -3.42 1.24 14.79
C GLU A 101 -4.30 1.40 13.54
N GLU A 102 -4.11 0.51 12.56
CA GLU A 102 -4.93 0.49 11.35
C GLU A 102 -6.38 0.07 11.64
N THR A 103 -7.33 0.84 11.14
CA THR A 103 -8.76 0.57 11.21
C THR A 103 -9.42 0.79 9.85
N LYS A 104 -10.65 0.28 9.68
CA LYS A 104 -11.48 0.50 8.47
C LYS A 104 -10.74 0.22 7.15
N ALA A 105 -9.99 -0.87 7.14
CA ALA A 105 -9.16 -1.22 6.00
C ALA A 105 -10.01 -1.69 4.80
N MET A 106 -9.69 -1.19 3.61
CA MET A 106 -10.19 -1.70 2.34
C MET A 106 -9.03 -2.00 1.42
N GLU A 107 -9.02 -3.22 0.86
CA GLU A 107 -7.97 -3.68 -0.05
C GLU A 107 -8.55 -3.95 -1.44
N SER A 108 -7.83 -3.53 -2.47
CA SER A 108 -8.17 -3.85 -3.85
C SER A 108 -8.20 -5.37 -4.04
N GLN A 109 -9.23 -5.90 -4.72
CA GLN A 109 -9.36 -7.36 -4.90
C GLN A 109 -8.23 -7.96 -5.76
N ARG A 110 -7.65 -7.16 -6.65
CA ARG A 110 -6.61 -7.56 -7.61
C ARG A 110 -5.65 -6.40 -7.88
N ALA A 111 -4.54 -6.71 -8.55
CA ALA A 111 -3.68 -5.68 -9.09
C ALA A 111 -4.39 -4.94 -10.25
N TYR A 112 -4.55 -3.63 -10.11
CA TYR A 112 -5.11 -2.76 -11.12
C TYR A 112 -4.01 -2.22 -12.04
N ARG A 113 -4.37 -2.00 -13.31
CA ARG A 113 -3.50 -1.38 -14.31
C ARG A 113 -3.58 0.14 -14.19
N PHE A 114 -2.47 0.77 -13.85
CA PHE A 114 -2.31 2.21 -13.81
C PHE A 114 -1.53 2.65 -15.04
N VAL A 115 -2.07 3.65 -15.72
CA VAL A 115 -1.33 4.48 -16.69
C VAL A 115 -1.14 5.86 -16.07
N GLN A 116 -0.20 6.65 -16.58
CA GLN A 116 0.03 8.00 -16.05
C GLN A 116 -1.27 8.83 -16.09
N GLY A 117 -1.59 9.48 -14.97
CA GLY A 117 -2.82 10.24 -14.77
C GLY A 117 -4.05 9.41 -14.39
N LYS A 118 -3.94 8.07 -14.31
CA LYS A 118 -5.05 7.19 -13.92
C LYS A 118 -5.03 6.90 -12.43
N ASP A 119 -6.21 6.87 -11.84
CA ASP A 119 -6.43 6.45 -10.46
C ASP A 119 -7.30 5.19 -10.34
N TRP A 120 -7.17 4.56 -9.17
CA TRP A 120 -8.00 3.47 -8.68
C TRP A 120 -8.21 3.64 -7.17
N GLY A 121 -9.38 3.25 -6.68
CA GLY A 121 -9.72 3.48 -5.29
C GLY A 121 -11.12 3.00 -4.94
N PHE A 122 -11.64 3.53 -3.84
CA PHE A 122 -12.98 3.22 -3.35
C PHE A 122 -13.82 4.49 -3.32
N LYS A 123 -14.84 4.51 -4.17
CA LYS A 123 -15.83 5.59 -4.23
C LYS A 123 -16.60 5.74 -2.91
N LYS A 124 -16.83 4.62 -2.22
CA LYS A 124 -17.51 4.55 -0.91
C LYS A 124 -16.55 3.94 0.12
N PHE A 125 -15.48 4.67 0.47
CA PHE A 125 -14.46 4.14 1.40
C PHE A 125 -14.96 4.07 2.83
N ILE A 126 -15.51 5.18 3.34
CA ILE A 126 -16.11 5.23 4.68
C ILE A 126 -17.30 6.20 4.67
N ARG A 127 -18.36 5.87 5.42
CA ARG A 127 -19.47 6.79 5.60
C ARG A 127 -19.03 8.01 6.40
N ARG A 128 -19.50 9.19 6.01
CA ARG A 128 -19.10 10.47 6.62
C ARG A 128 -19.62 10.62 8.04
N ASP A 129 -20.86 10.22 8.31
CA ASP A 129 -21.43 10.25 9.66
C ASP A 129 -20.62 9.38 10.63
N PHE A 130 -20.28 8.16 10.22
CA PHE A 130 -19.43 7.26 11.01
C PHE A 130 -18.03 7.86 11.23
N LEU A 131 -17.45 8.49 10.21
CA LEU A 131 -16.13 9.10 10.29
C LEU A 131 -16.09 10.30 11.25
N LEU A 132 -17.13 11.15 11.21
CA LEU A 132 -17.21 12.40 11.97
C LEU A 132 -17.73 12.22 13.40
N ASP A 133 -18.33 11.07 13.70
CA ASP A 133 -18.77 10.74 15.05
C ASP A 133 -17.56 10.46 15.95
N GLU A 134 -17.35 11.36 16.92
CA GLU A 134 -16.24 11.33 17.88
C GLU A 134 -16.15 10.01 18.66
N ALA A 135 -17.28 9.33 18.89
CA ALA A 135 -17.32 8.05 19.59
C ALA A 135 -16.54 6.94 18.85
N ASN A 136 -16.33 7.10 17.53
CA ASN A 136 -15.58 6.13 16.73
C ASN A 136 -14.06 6.35 16.76
N GLY A 137 -13.57 7.48 17.30
CA GLY A 137 -12.15 7.74 17.52
C GLY A 137 -11.29 7.74 16.26
N LEU A 138 -11.87 8.09 15.10
CA LEU A 138 -11.19 8.09 13.79
C LEU A 138 -10.54 9.43 13.43
N LEU A 139 -10.86 10.50 14.17
CA LEU A 139 -10.36 11.87 13.98
C LEU A 139 -9.73 12.42 15.27
N PRO A 140 -8.68 11.78 15.83
CA PRO A 140 -8.00 12.31 17.01
C PRO A 140 -7.47 13.72 16.74
N ASP A 141 -7.76 14.68 17.61
CA ASP A 141 -7.44 16.10 17.45
C ASP A 141 -7.95 16.71 16.12
N ASP A 142 -9.10 16.22 15.62
CA ASP A 142 -9.66 16.59 14.31
C ASP A 142 -8.70 16.33 13.13
N LYS A 143 -7.88 15.27 13.24
CA LYS A 143 -6.93 14.85 12.20
C LYS A 143 -7.35 13.52 11.59
N LEU A 144 -7.61 13.55 10.29
CA LEU A 144 -7.77 12.31 9.52
C LEU A 144 -6.40 11.81 9.09
N THR A 145 -5.96 10.67 9.62
CA THR A 145 -4.71 10.01 9.18
C THR A 145 -5.01 8.80 8.31
N LEU A 146 -4.74 8.94 7.02
CA LEU A 146 -4.87 7.89 6.02
C LEU A 146 -3.55 7.13 5.89
N PHE A 147 -3.64 5.80 5.86
CA PHE A 147 -2.52 4.92 5.60
C PHE A 147 -2.78 4.14 4.31
N CYS A 148 -1.82 4.20 3.40
CA CYS A 148 -1.84 3.49 2.13
C CYS A 148 -0.71 2.49 2.11
N GLU A 149 -1.01 1.24 1.81
CA GLU A 149 -0.03 0.24 1.44
C GLU A 149 -0.18 -0.13 -0.03
N GLN A 150 0.95 -0.25 -0.72
CA GLN A 150 1.04 -0.74 -2.08
C GLN A 150 1.83 -2.04 -2.11
N PHE A 151 1.30 -2.99 -2.87
CA PHE A 151 1.91 -4.27 -3.10
C PHE A 151 2.26 -4.36 -4.60
N PRO A 152 3.53 -4.64 -4.94
CA PRO A 152 3.90 -4.91 -6.32
C PRO A 152 3.11 -6.13 -6.83
N ASP A 153 2.79 -6.15 -8.12
CA ASP A 153 2.19 -7.32 -8.75
C ASP A 153 3.22 -8.48 -8.74
N LEU A 154 3.10 -9.37 -7.77
CA LEU A 154 3.98 -10.53 -7.58
C LEU A 154 3.69 -11.67 -8.56
N MET A 155 2.81 -11.49 -9.55
CA MET A 155 2.49 -12.52 -10.57
C MET A 155 3.70 -12.97 -11.42
N GLY A 156 4.89 -12.38 -11.25
CA GLY A 156 6.16 -12.87 -11.80
C GLY A 156 7.04 -13.69 -10.83
N ILE A 157 6.66 -13.86 -9.56
CA ILE A 157 7.46 -14.59 -8.57
C ILE A 157 6.59 -15.65 -7.89
N SER A 158 6.90 -16.92 -8.18
CA SER A 158 6.23 -18.13 -7.67
C SER A 158 5.91 -18.05 -6.17
N ARG A 159 4.62 -18.15 -5.84
CA ARG A 159 4.09 -18.26 -4.47
C ARG A 159 4.76 -19.40 -3.70
N ARG A 160 5.65 -19.12 -2.74
CA ARG A 160 5.90 -19.97 -1.56
C ARG A 160 6.25 -19.12 -0.34
N ASN A 161 5.77 -19.58 0.81
CA ASN A 161 5.83 -19.05 2.19
C ASN A 161 6.91 -17.98 2.47
N CYS A 162 6.49 -16.71 2.59
CA CYS A 162 7.32 -15.62 3.08
C CYS A 162 7.06 -15.34 4.57
N ILE A 163 8.13 -15.18 5.35
CA ILE A 163 8.07 -14.54 6.68
C ILE A 163 8.36 -13.04 6.47
N VAL A 164 7.50 -12.19 7.02
CA VAL A 164 7.59 -10.72 6.93
C VAL A 164 8.15 -10.18 8.24
N SER A 165 9.23 -9.38 8.20
CA SER A 165 9.79 -8.70 9.37
C SER A 165 9.78 -7.17 9.21
N ARG A 166 9.49 -6.45 10.31
CA ARG A 166 9.38 -4.98 10.40
C ARG A 166 10.76 -4.35 10.55
N MET A 167 11.11 -3.41 9.67
CA MET A 167 12.23 -2.49 9.90
C MET A 167 11.71 -1.05 9.84
N VAL A 168 11.99 -0.27 10.89
CA VAL A 168 11.67 1.15 10.98
C VAL A 168 12.96 1.93 10.73
N SER A 169 12.97 2.81 9.73
CA SER A 169 14.08 3.74 9.47
C SER A 169 13.80 5.06 10.20
N GLU A 170 14.74 5.51 11.03
CA GLU A 170 14.63 6.80 11.75
C GLU A 170 14.65 8.03 10.82
N LYS A 171 15.03 7.86 9.55
CA LYS A 171 15.27 8.97 8.59
C LYS A 171 14.26 9.07 7.45
N ASN A 172 13.30 8.15 7.35
CA ASN A 172 12.27 8.16 6.31
C ASN A 172 10.96 7.57 6.88
N PRO A 173 9.83 8.31 6.90
CA PRO A 173 8.55 7.78 7.37
C PRO A 173 7.96 6.67 6.48
N GLN A 174 8.64 6.29 5.40
CA GLN A 174 8.29 5.13 4.59
C GLN A 174 8.80 3.84 5.25
N VAL A 175 7.88 2.94 5.57
CA VAL A 175 8.22 1.63 6.14
C VAL A 175 8.55 0.67 5.00
N GLU A 176 9.80 0.20 4.94
CA GLU A 176 10.21 -0.85 4.01
C GLU A 176 10.06 -2.23 4.65
N TRP A 177 9.47 -3.17 3.92
CA TRP A 177 9.34 -4.57 4.33
C TRP A 177 10.22 -5.47 3.44
N CYS A 178 10.87 -6.47 4.04
CA CYS A 178 11.62 -7.52 3.34
C CYS A 178 10.96 -8.88 3.57
N CYS A 179 10.99 -9.76 2.57
CA CYS A 179 10.61 -11.17 2.69
C CYS A 179 11.81 -12.07 2.37
N THR A 180 11.80 -13.29 2.90
CA THR A 180 12.80 -14.34 2.63
C THR A 180 12.08 -15.61 2.20
N ASN A 181 12.56 -16.27 1.13
CA ASN A 181 12.03 -17.55 0.63
C ASN A 181 13.12 -18.62 0.60
N VAL A 182 12.73 -19.89 0.82
CA VAL A 182 13.58 -21.08 0.69
C VAL A 182 13.20 -21.82 -0.60
N ILE A 183 14.16 -22.05 -1.51
CA ILE A 183 13.94 -22.78 -2.78
C ILE A 183 14.77 -24.07 -2.76
N TYR A 184 14.13 -25.22 -2.96
CA TYR A 184 14.80 -26.50 -3.28
C TYR A 184 14.67 -26.77 -4.79
N ARG A 185 15.78 -27.07 -5.48
CA ARG A 185 15.76 -27.58 -6.88
C ARG A 185 15.98 -29.10 -6.88
N PRO A 186 15.22 -29.89 -7.67
CA PRO A 186 15.62 -31.23 -8.08
C PRO A 186 16.65 -31.14 -9.23
N GLN A 187 17.63 -32.05 -9.28
CA GLN A 187 18.57 -32.12 -10.40
C GLN A 187 17.88 -32.67 -11.66
N GLU A 188 18.08 -31.99 -12.79
CA GLU A 188 17.94 -32.61 -14.11
C GLU A 188 19.05 -33.65 -14.27
N GLY A 189 18.67 -34.82 -14.81
CA GLY A 189 19.48 -36.03 -14.83
C GLY A 189 20.87 -35.85 -15.44
N ILE A 190 21.87 -36.39 -14.73
CA ILE A 190 23.18 -36.72 -15.28
C ILE A 190 22.99 -38.02 -16.08
N ARG A 191 23.34 -38.01 -17.37
CA ARG A 191 23.43 -39.23 -18.21
C ARG A 191 24.52 -40.16 -17.71
#